data_AF-A0A2V7RXF5-F1
#
_entry.id   AF-A0A2V7RXF5-F1
#
_cell.length_a   1.000
_cell.length_b   1.000
_cell.length_c   1.000
_cell.angle_alpha   90.00
_cell.angle_beta   90.00
_cell.angle_gamma   90.00
#
_symmetry.space_group_name_H-M   'P 1'
#
loop_
_entity.id
_entity.type
_entity.pdbx_description
1 polymer ?
#
loop_
_entity_poly.entity_id
_entity_poly.type
_entity_poly.pdbx_seq_one_letter_code
_entity_poly.pdbx_strand_id
1 'polypeptide(L)'
;MPHLPDERLAALFDEPPTPAELAHLASCERCATERAAYRNIRSLAMAEQARIGAPLSNWESLAPALRTDGVIDTGEWRVARRPGRFAGVWSQAAAAVLIAIGGIAYGRYTAGGAVVPGVSRYESVASSRAADSTILFSSVEQARSAQERYQTLYQSAALYLAAHDTLELSPDSPAALRHRLATLDEVEGTVRQAVTESPGDPVINGYYLTTLGQREVTLRQLNASLPADMRVNIF
;
A
#
# COMPACT_ATOMS: atom_id res chain seq x y z
N MET A 1 42.72 18.01 9.78
CA MET A 1 41.75 18.83 9.00
C MET A 1 40.36 18.37 9.38
N PRO A 2 39.38 19.28 9.51
CA PRO A 2 37.99 18.88 9.74
C PRO A 2 37.47 18.04 8.56
N HIS A 3 36.58 17.09 8.85
CA HIS A 3 35.89 16.31 7.83
C HIS A 3 34.94 17.19 7.01
N LEU A 4 34.61 16.74 5.80
CA LEU A 4 33.51 17.33 5.03
C LEU A 4 32.18 17.09 5.77
N PRO A 5 31.25 18.07 5.78
CA PRO A 5 29.93 17.88 6.35
C PRO A 5 29.12 16.89 5.49
N ASP A 6 28.19 16.18 6.12
CA ASP A 6 27.40 15.12 5.51
C ASP A 6 26.58 15.64 4.32
N GLU A 7 26.01 16.85 4.43
CA GLU A 7 25.28 17.51 3.35
C GLU A 7 26.19 17.75 2.13
N ARG A 8 27.47 18.07 2.37
CA ARG A 8 28.42 18.26 1.28
C ARG A 8 28.78 16.93 0.64
N LEU A 9 29.01 15.88 1.44
CA LEU A 9 29.28 14.54 0.93
C LEU A 9 28.12 14.00 0.08
N ALA A 10 26.88 14.31 0.45
CA ALA A 10 25.69 13.99 -0.33
C ALA A 10 25.62 14.81 -1.63
N ALA A 11 25.89 16.13 -1.58
CA ALA A 11 25.85 17.01 -2.74
C ALA A 11 26.89 16.66 -3.83
N LEU A 12 28.03 16.06 -3.44
CA LEU A 12 29.09 15.60 -4.36
C LEU A 12 28.66 14.49 -5.34
N PHE A 13 27.41 14.04 -5.27
CA PHE A 13 26.80 13.19 -6.27
C PHE A 13 26.32 13.99 -7.50
N ASP A 14 25.57 15.07 -7.30
CA ASP A 14 25.03 15.92 -8.38
C ASP A 14 26.02 17.02 -8.79
N GLU A 15 26.88 17.42 -7.86
CA GLU A 15 27.87 18.48 -8.05
C GLU A 15 29.30 17.92 -8.13
N PRO A 16 30.14 18.41 -9.06
CA PRO A 16 31.52 17.97 -9.14
C PRO A 16 32.31 18.43 -7.89
N PRO A 17 33.20 17.57 -7.35
CA PRO A 17 34.08 17.96 -6.24
C PRO A 17 35.06 19.03 -6.68
N THR A 18 35.29 20.01 -5.81
CA THR A 18 36.38 20.97 -5.97
C THR A 18 37.74 20.26 -5.83
N PRO A 19 38.84 20.82 -6.35
CA PRO A 19 40.18 20.22 -6.23
C PRO A 19 40.60 19.97 -4.77
N ALA A 20 40.20 20.85 -3.85
CA ALA A 20 40.50 20.70 -2.41
C ALA A 20 39.72 19.53 -1.78
N GLU A 21 38.45 19.37 -2.15
CA GLU A 21 37.61 18.25 -1.71
C GLU A 21 38.13 16.92 -2.26
N LEU A 22 38.59 16.92 -3.50
CA LEU A 22 39.17 15.73 -4.12
C LEU A 22 40.47 15.31 -3.41
N ALA A 23 41.35 16.27 -3.10
CA ALA A 23 42.54 16.03 -2.30
C ALA A 23 42.22 15.53 -0.87
N HIS A 24 41.15 16.06 -0.26
CA HIS A 24 40.66 15.60 1.03
C HIS A 24 40.13 14.16 0.96
N LEU A 25 39.30 13.84 -0.02
CA LEU A 25 38.73 12.50 -0.20
C LEU A 25 39.82 11.45 -0.51
N ALA A 26 40.90 11.84 -1.18
CA ALA A 26 42.05 10.98 -1.42
C ALA A 26 42.89 10.70 -0.16
N SER A 27 42.81 11.57 0.86
CA SER A 27 43.61 11.48 2.09
C SER A 27 42.82 11.12 3.34
N CYS A 28 41.48 11.19 3.29
CA CYS A 28 40.60 10.92 4.43
C CYS A 28 39.72 9.68 4.17
N GLU A 29 40.11 8.54 4.75
CA GLU A 29 39.39 7.27 4.62
C GLU A 29 37.93 7.36 5.09
N ARG A 30 37.66 8.04 6.21
CA ARG A 30 36.30 8.21 6.73
C ARG A 30 35.36 8.89 5.71
N CYS A 31 35.80 10.02 5.13
CA CYS A 31 34.99 10.73 4.13
C CYS A 31 34.89 9.94 2.82
N ALA A 32 35.91 9.16 2.45
CA ALA A 32 35.86 8.28 1.29
C ALA A 32 34.83 7.15 1.47
N THR A 33 34.81 6.51 2.65
CA THR A 33 33.85 5.46 3.01
C THR A 33 32.43 6.00 3.04
N GLU A 34 32.21 7.16 3.67
CA GLU A 34 30.88 7.78 3.72
C GLU A 34 30.36 8.13 2.31
N ARG A 35 31.23 8.70 1.46
CA ARG A 35 30.89 8.96 0.05
C ARG A 35 30.55 7.67 -0.70
N ALA A 36 31.25 6.57 -0.43
CA ALA A 36 30.95 5.28 -1.04
C ALA A 36 29.58 4.75 -0.59
N ALA A 37 29.21 4.95 0.69
CA ALA A 37 27.90 4.59 1.22
C ALA A 37 26.77 5.36 0.52
N TYR A 38 26.89 6.69 0.38
CA TYR A 38 25.91 7.49 -0.35
C TYR A 38 25.77 7.07 -1.81
N ARG A 39 26.88 6.78 -2.50
CA ARG A 39 26.85 6.28 -3.88
C ARG A 39 26.15 4.93 -4.00
N ASN A 40 26.34 4.04 -3.02
CA ASN A 40 25.70 2.73 -3.00
C ASN A 40 24.17 2.87 -2.86
N ILE A 41 23.70 3.61 -1.85
CA ILE A 41 22.27 3.86 -1.63
C ILE A 41 21.61 4.45 -2.88
N ARG A 42 22.27 5.42 -3.52
CA ARG A 42 21.77 6.02 -4.76
C ARG A 42 21.72 5.04 -5.92
N SER A 43 22.72 4.19 -6.08
CA SER A 43 22.73 3.16 -7.12
C SER A 43 21.58 2.16 -6.95
N LEU A 44 21.27 1.78 -5.70
CA LEU A 44 20.12 0.94 -5.38
C LEU A 44 18.80 1.64 -5.69
N ALA A 45 18.68 2.93 -5.33
CA ALA A 45 17.49 3.73 -5.64
C ALA A 45 17.27 3.88 -7.15
N MET A 46 18.32 4.11 -7.93
CA MET A 46 18.23 4.19 -9.40
C MET A 46 17.86 2.84 -10.02
N ALA A 47 18.42 1.74 -9.51
CA ALA A 47 18.05 0.40 -9.95
C ALA A 47 16.56 0.10 -9.65
N GLU A 48 16.05 0.51 -8.49
CA GLU A 48 14.64 0.36 -8.15
C GLU A 48 13.74 1.24 -9.02
N GLN A 49 14.13 2.50 -9.27
CA GLN A 49 13.38 3.38 -10.15
C GLN A 49 13.29 2.83 -11.58
N ALA A 50 14.38 2.25 -12.09
CA ALA A 50 14.38 1.58 -13.39
C ALA A 50 13.47 0.33 -13.40
N ARG A 51 13.36 -0.38 -12.27
CA ARG A 51 12.40 -1.48 -12.12
C ARG A 51 10.98 -0.98 -12.21
N ILE A 52 10.57 0.02 -11.43
CA ILE A 52 9.19 0.53 -11.38
C ILE A 52 8.68 1.00 -12.76
N GLY A 53 9.59 1.41 -13.65
CA GLY A 53 9.30 1.82 -15.03
C GLY A 53 9.41 3.33 -15.21
N ALA A 54 9.14 3.81 -16.43
CA ALA A 54 9.13 5.25 -16.68
C ALA A 54 8.07 5.92 -15.78
N PRO A 55 8.39 7.05 -15.12
CA PRO A 55 7.43 7.71 -14.27
C PRO A 55 6.18 8.07 -15.08
N LEU A 56 5.00 7.79 -14.51
CA LEU A 56 3.70 8.03 -15.15
C LEU A 56 3.47 9.51 -15.52
N SER A 57 4.26 10.39 -14.92
CA SER A 57 4.25 11.83 -15.13
C SER A 57 5.67 12.39 -15.03
N ASN A 58 5.95 13.44 -15.79
CA ASN A 58 7.18 14.22 -15.65
C ASN A 58 6.89 15.55 -14.93
N TRP A 59 7.87 16.05 -14.18
CA TRP A 59 7.71 17.28 -13.41
C TRP A 59 7.39 18.48 -14.30
N GLU A 60 7.97 18.52 -15.49
CA GLU A 60 7.76 19.57 -16.50
C GLU A 60 6.28 19.68 -16.92
N SER A 61 5.57 18.55 -17.00
CA SER A 61 4.13 18.48 -17.30
C SER A 61 3.24 18.73 -16.07
N LEU A 62 3.67 18.31 -14.89
CA LEU A 62 2.90 18.46 -13.64
C LEU A 62 2.98 19.86 -13.07
N ALA A 63 4.15 20.50 -13.11
CA ALA A 63 4.38 21.78 -12.47
C ALA A 63 3.42 22.89 -12.96
N PRO A 64 3.08 23.01 -14.26
CA PRO A 64 2.05 23.95 -14.72
C PRO A 64 0.67 23.67 -14.14
N ALA A 65 0.24 22.40 -14.09
CA ALA A 65 -1.06 22.01 -13.53
C ALA A 65 -1.12 22.31 -12.03
N LEU A 66 -0.08 21.93 -11.28
CA LEU A 66 0.01 22.19 -9.84
C LEU A 66 0.07 23.69 -9.48
N ARG A 67 0.63 24.54 -10.34
CA ARG A 67 0.53 26.01 -10.18
C ARG A 67 -0.88 26.52 -10.44
N THR A 68 -1.55 25.98 -11.46
CA THR A 68 -2.94 26.34 -11.80
C THR A 68 -3.90 25.94 -10.67
N ASP A 69 -3.67 24.78 -10.07
CA ASP A 69 -4.42 24.26 -8.93
C ASP A 69 -4.05 24.95 -7.60
N GLY A 70 -3.10 25.88 -7.61
CA GLY A 70 -2.67 26.64 -6.43
C GLY A 70 -1.89 25.83 -5.39
N VAL A 71 -1.44 24.62 -5.74
CA VAL A 71 -0.63 23.74 -4.87
C VAL A 71 0.81 24.27 -4.76
N ILE A 72 1.36 24.75 -5.88
CA ILE A 72 2.67 25.42 -5.90
C ILE A 72 2.45 26.91 -5.71
N ASP A 73 2.89 27.43 -4.57
CA ASP A 73 2.91 28.87 -4.34
C ASP A 73 3.86 29.54 -5.34
N THR A 74 3.29 30.38 -6.20
CA THR A 74 4.02 31.16 -7.21
C THR A 74 4.47 32.51 -6.68
N GLY A 75 4.26 32.79 -5.38
CA GLY A 75 4.53 34.09 -4.79
C GLY A 75 3.52 35.16 -5.18
N GLU A 76 2.47 34.82 -5.94
CA GLU A 76 1.30 35.67 -6.19
C GLU A 76 0.28 35.56 -5.04
N TRP A 77 0.70 35.87 -3.82
CA TRP A 77 -0.26 36.15 -2.74
C TRP A 77 -0.93 37.50 -3.04
N ARG A 78 -1.85 37.52 -4.00
CA ARG A 78 -2.81 38.62 -4.12
C ARG A 78 -3.67 38.56 -2.86
N VAL A 79 -3.38 39.46 -1.92
CA VAL A 79 -4.24 39.78 -0.79
C VAL A 79 -5.60 40.17 -1.34
N ALA A 80 -6.48 39.19 -1.52
CA ALA A 80 -7.88 39.43 -1.78
C ALA A 80 -8.45 40.06 -0.51
N ARG A 81 -8.47 41.39 -0.49
CA ARG A 81 -9.26 42.17 0.46
C ARG A 81 -10.66 41.58 0.49
N ARG A 82 -11.05 41.00 1.63
CA ARG A 82 -12.46 40.76 1.94
C ARG A 82 -13.21 42.10 1.83
N PRO A 83 -14.21 42.25 0.94
CA PRO A 83 -15.22 43.26 1.14
C PRO A 83 -16.15 42.80 2.27
N GLY A 84 -16.46 43.74 3.15
CA GLY A 84 -17.17 43.52 4.40
C GLY A 84 -18.62 43.08 4.25
N ARG A 85 -19.09 42.54 5.38
CA ARG A 85 -20.48 42.23 5.76
C ARG A 85 -21.47 43.30 5.32
N PHE A 86 -22.62 42.86 4.81
CA PHE A 86 -24.05 43.26 4.97
C PHE A 86 -24.78 42.58 3.78
N ALA A 87 -26.04 42.14 3.76
CA ALA A 87 -27.12 41.79 4.66
C ALA A 87 -28.23 41.17 3.76
N GLY A 88 -29.12 40.34 4.31
CA GLY A 88 -30.31 39.76 3.64
C GLY A 88 -30.28 38.24 3.62
N VAL A 89 -30.81 37.50 4.61
CA VAL A 89 -32.22 37.30 5.00
C VAL A 89 -33.08 36.74 3.85
N TRP A 90 -33.79 35.63 4.16
CA TRP A 90 -34.71 34.79 3.35
C TRP A 90 -33.97 33.73 2.50
N SER A 91 -34.05 32.43 2.77
CA SER A 91 -35.24 31.62 3.10
C SER A 91 -34.96 30.49 4.11
N GLN A 92 -35.67 30.51 5.24
CA GLN A 92 -36.07 29.30 5.94
C GLN A 92 -37.13 28.56 5.11
N ALA A 93 -36.95 27.26 4.89
CA ALA A 93 -37.98 26.24 5.11
C ALA A 93 -37.50 24.86 4.62
N ALA A 94 -37.44 23.91 5.56
CA ALA A 94 -37.96 22.54 5.46
C ALA A 94 -37.00 21.46 6.01
N ALA A 95 -37.45 20.86 7.11
CA ALA A 95 -37.13 19.54 7.67
C ALA A 95 -35.71 19.34 8.24
N ALA A 96 -35.43 19.24 9.55
CA ALA A 96 -36.26 18.82 10.69
C ALA A 96 -37.17 17.63 10.36
N VAL A 97 -36.59 16.44 10.19
CA VAL A 97 -37.25 15.13 10.45
C VAL A 97 -36.33 13.89 10.36
N LEU A 98 -35.02 13.97 10.07
CA LEU A 98 -34.16 12.76 9.99
C LEU A 98 -33.07 12.65 11.08
N ILE A 99 -33.38 13.08 12.31
CA ILE A 99 -32.58 12.71 13.50
C ILE A 99 -33.52 12.06 14.52
N ALA A 100 -33.99 10.89 14.16
CA ALA A 100 -34.50 9.85 15.04
C ALA A 100 -34.57 8.57 14.21
N ILE A 101 -34.18 7.43 14.79
CA ILE A 101 -34.01 6.09 14.18
C ILE A 101 -32.58 5.84 13.70
N GLY A 102 -31.78 5.16 14.54
CA GLY A 102 -30.57 4.50 14.08
C GLY A 102 -29.47 4.26 15.12
N GLY A 103 -29.56 4.84 16.30
CA GLY A 103 -28.73 4.42 17.45
C GLY A 103 -29.49 3.42 18.30
N ILE A 104 -29.07 2.16 18.30
CA ILE A 104 -29.16 1.11 19.35
C ILE A 104 -28.99 -0.25 18.64
N ALA A 105 -27.79 -0.82 18.72
CA ALA A 105 -27.56 -2.28 18.76
C ALA A 105 -26.07 -2.55 19.08
N TYR A 106 -25.55 -1.92 20.13
CA TYR A 106 -24.31 -2.37 20.77
C TYR A 106 -24.66 -2.77 22.20
N GLY A 107 -24.41 -4.04 22.52
CA GLY A 107 -24.63 -4.61 23.84
C GLY A 107 -25.77 -5.62 23.87
N ARG A 108 -25.40 -6.90 23.87
CA ARG A 108 -25.85 -7.95 24.82
C ARG A 108 -25.47 -9.35 24.30
N TYR A 109 -24.17 -9.57 24.17
CA TYR A 109 -23.62 -10.86 24.59
C TYR A 109 -23.44 -10.78 26.11
N THR A 110 -23.67 -11.90 26.82
CA THR A 110 -23.55 -12.12 28.28
C THR A 110 -24.82 -11.91 29.12
N ALA A 111 -25.73 -12.90 29.10
CA ALA A 111 -26.38 -13.49 30.28
C ALA A 111 -27.43 -14.51 29.80
N GLY A 112 -27.28 -15.77 30.21
CA GLY A 112 -28.14 -16.87 29.81
C GLY A 112 -29.59 -16.75 30.31
N GLY A 113 -30.50 -17.35 29.55
CA GLY A 113 -31.91 -17.52 29.91
C GLY A 113 -32.68 -18.14 28.75
N ALA A 114 -32.92 -19.45 28.84
CA ALA A 114 -33.73 -20.23 27.90
C ALA A 114 -35.25 -20.07 28.14
N VAL A 115 -36.04 -20.64 27.21
CA VAL A 115 -37.44 -21.16 27.24
C VAL A 115 -38.15 -20.58 26.00
N VAL A 116 -38.54 -21.35 24.97
CA VAL A 116 -39.64 -22.34 24.86
C VAL A 116 -39.42 -23.27 23.61
N PRO A 117 -40.24 -24.31 23.28
CA PRO A 117 -39.75 -25.68 23.16
C PRO A 117 -39.91 -26.34 21.77
N GLY A 118 -39.12 -27.39 21.56
CA GLY A 118 -39.56 -28.62 20.89
C GLY A 118 -39.75 -28.61 19.38
N VAL A 119 -38.69 -28.91 18.63
CA VAL A 119 -38.68 -30.06 17.70
C VAL A 119 -37.26 -30.62 17.65
N SER A 120 -37.08 -31.83 18.16
CA SER A 120 -35.87 -32.62 17.91
C SER A 120 -35.79 -32.93 16.41
N ARG A 121 -34.78 -32.39 15.73
CA ARG A 121 -34.27 -32.99 14.51
C ARG A 121 -32.76 -33.19 14.68
N TYR A 122 -32.40 -34.45 14.88
CA TYR A 122 -31.05 -34.96 14.73
C TYR A 122 -30.63 -34.71 13.28
N GLU A 123 -29.96 -33.60 13.01
CA GLU A 123 -29.35 -33.38 11.70
C GLU A 123 -28.01 -34.10 11.70
N SER A 124 -28.05 -35.26 11.06
CA SER A 124 -26.91 -36.09 10.71
C SER A 124 -25.80 -35.21 10.12
N VAL A 125 -24.57 -35.40 10.61
CA VAL A 125 -23.36 -34.92 9.96
C VAL A 125 -23.21 -35.69 8.65
N ALA A 126 -23.96 -35.25 7.64
CA ALA A 126 -23.74 -35.65 6.27
C ALA A 126 -22.49 -34.91 5.81
N SER A 127 -21.38 -35.65 5.77
CA SER A 127 -20.17 -35.30 5.04
C SER A 127 -20.57 -34.96 3.60
N SER A 128 -20.72 -33.67 3.30
CA SER A 128 -20.99 -33.19 1.95
C SER A 128 -19.70 -33.34 1.16
N ARG A 129 -19.62 -34.44 0.40
CA ARG A 129 -18.84 -34.44 -0.85
C ARG A 129 -19.29 -33.19 -1.60
N ALA A 130 -18.35 -32.28 -1.86
CA ALA A 130 -18.59 -31.08 -2.65
C ALA A 130 -19.24 -31.52 -3.96
N ALA A 131 -20.56 -31.32 -4.05
CA ALA A 131 -21.26 -31.48 -5.30
C ALA A 131 -20.73 -30.37 -6.19
N ASP A 132 -20.23 -30.75 -7.36
CA ASP A 132 -19.89 -29.86 -8.46
C ASP A 132 -21.19 -29.25 -9.02
N SER A 133 -21.85 -28.43 -8.19
CA SER A 133 -23.06 -27.70 -8.55
C SER A 133 -22.62 -26.44 -9.28
N THR A 134 -22.74 -26.45 -10.60
CA THR A 134 -22.55 -25.25 -11.43
C THR A 134 -23.48 -24.16 -10.91
N ILE A 135 -22.92 -23.13 -10.29
CA ILE A 135 -23.71 -22.03 -9.73
C ILE A 135 -24.22 -21.19 -10.90
N LEU A 136 -25.53 -21.26 -11.13
CA LEU A 136 -26.22 -20.41 -12.11
C LEU A 136 -26.73 -19.16 -11.40
N PHE A 137 -26.39 -17.99 -11.94
CA PHE A 137 -26.86 -16.70 -11.44
C PHE A 137 -28.06 -16.21 -12.24
N SER A 138 -29.09 -15.72 -11.56
CA SER A 138 -30.29 -15.14 -12.18
C SER A 138 -30.13 -13.65 -12.53
N SER A 139 -29.06 -12.99 -12.07
CA SER A 139 -28.73 -11.59 -12.41
C SER A 139 -27.25 -11.26 -12.17
N VAL A 140 -26.79 -10.15 -12.78
CA VAL A 140 -25.42 -9.62 -12.59
C VAL A 140 -25.17 -9.20 -11.13
N GLU A 141 -26.18 -8.63 -10.47
CA GLU A 141 -26.08 -8.20 -9.07
C GLU A 141 -25.93 -9.39 -8.12
N GLN A 142 -26.65 -10.47 -8.39
CA GLN A 142 -26.48 -11.73 -7.66
C GLN A 142 -25.07 -12.31 -7.88
N ALA A 143 -24.52 -12.21 -9.09
CA ALA A 143 -23.17 -12.66 -9.39
C ALA A 143 -22.10 -11.83 -8.67
N ARG A 144 -22.22 -10.49 -8.66
CA ARG A 144 -21.27 -9.61 -7.93
C ARG A 144 -21.31 -9.86 -6.42
N SER A 145 -22.50 -9.91 -5.82
CA SER A 145 -22.64 -10.21 -4.39
C SER A 145 -22.16 -11.63 -4.03
N ALA A 146 -22.27 -12.59 -4.95
CA ALA A 146 -21.63 -13.90 -4.76
C ALA A 146 -20.11 -13.80 -4.86
N GLN A 147 -19.56 -13.08 -5.83
CA GLN A 147 -18.13 -12.88 -6.01
C GLN A 147 -17.47 -12.28 -4.75
N GLU A 148 -18.02 -11.20 -4.19
CA GLU A 148 -17.49 -10.57 -2.97
C GLU A 148 -17.51 -11.53 -1.77
N ARG A 149 -18.61 -12.29 -1.62
CA ARG A 149 -18.71 -13.32 -0.58
C ARG A 149 -17.68 -14.43 -0.75
N TYR A 150 -17.45 -14.89 -1.98
CA TYR A 150 -16.46 -15.93 -2.26
C TYR A 150 -15.03 -15.43 -2.08
N GLN A 151 -14.74 -14.19 -2.42
CA GLN A 151 -13.44 -13.57 -2.13
C GLN A 151 -13.18 -13.55 -0.62
N THR A 152 -14.16 -13.10 0.17
CA THR A 152 -14.06 -13.09 1.63
C THR A 152 -13.89 -14.50 2.19
N LEU A 153 -14.67 -15.47 1.69
CA LEU A 153 -14.58 -16.86 2.10
C LEU A 153 -13.20 -17.44 1.78
N TYR A 154 -12.69 -17.22 0.57
CA TYR A 154 -11.37 -17.67 0.15
C TYR A 154 -10.27 -17.09 1.04
N GLN A 155 -10.30 -15.78 1.32
CA GLN A 155 -9.33 -15.15 2.21
C GLN A 155 -9.37 -15.74 3.63
N SER A 156 -10.57 -15.95 4.18
CA SER A 156 -10.74 -16.57 5.50
C SER A 156 -10.24 -18.02 5.54
N ALA A 157 -10.49 -18.79 4.48
CA ALA A 157 -10.03 -20.16 4.35
C ALA A 157 -8.50 -20.22 4.21
N ALA A 158 -7.90 -19.33 3.43
CA ALA A 158 -6.45 -19.23 3.29
C ALA A 158 -5.77 -18.94 4.63
N LEU A 159 -6.31 -18.01 5.42
CA LEU A 159 -5.80 -17.72 6.77
C LEU A 159 -5.93 -18.92 7.71
N TYR A 160 -7.08 -19.60 7.66
CA TYR A 160 -7.29 -20.82 8.45
C TYR A 160 -6.30 -21.91 8.07
N LEU A 161 -6.11 -22.16 6.77
CA LEU A 161 -5.15 -23.15 6.27
C LEU A 161 -3.74 -22.80 6.69
N ALA A 162 -3.31 -21.54 6.54
CA ALA A 162 -1.99 -21.09 6.97
C ALA A 162 -1.77 -21.30 8.48
N ALA A 163 -2.80 -21.09 9.31
CA ALA A 163 -2.71 -21.31 10.76
C ALA A 163 -2.63 -22.81 11.15
N HIS A 164 -3.06 -23.71 10.26
CA HIS A 164 -3.08 -25.16 10.49
C HIS A 164 -2.07 -25.91 9.61
N ASP A 165 -1.26 -25.19 8.84
CA ASP A 165 -0.20 -25.77 8.03
C ASP A 165 1.00 -26.06 8.93
N THR A 166 1.22 -27.35 9.22
CA THR A 166 2.30 -27.83 10.11
C THR A 166 3.60 -28.12 9.35
N LEU A 167 3.75 -27.66 8.10
CA LEU A 167 5.00 -27.81 7.36
C LEU A 167 6.17 -27.17 8.13
N GLU A 168 7.28 -27.91 8.28
CA GLU A 168 8.46 -27.48 9.07
C GLU A 168 9.11 -26.17 8.57
N LEU A 169 8.81 -25.74 7.34
CA LEU A 169 9.15 -24.40 6.89
C LEU A 169 8.10 -23.42 7.38
N SER A 170 8.44 -22.68 8.45
CA SER A 170 7.68 -21.51 8.85
C SER A 170 7.52 -20.57 7.64
N PRO A 171 6.28 -20.29 7.20
CA PRO A 171 6.02 -19.42 6.05
C PRO A 171 6.52 -17.99 6.26
N ASP A 172 6.76 -17.62 7.52
CA ASP A 172 7.27 -16.32 7.95
C ASP A 172 8.78 -16.34 8.21
N SER A 173 9.47 -17.44 7.88
CA SER A 173 10.94 -17.48 7.98
C SER A 173 11.58 -16.47 7.02
N PRO A 174 12.72 -15.85 7.38
CA PRO A 174 13.39 -14.90 6.50
C PRO A 174 13.77 -15.49 5.12
N ALA A 175 14.04 -16.80 5.04
CA ALA A 175 14.32 -17.47 3.78
C ALA A 175 13.06 -17.60 2.90
N ALA A 176 11.91 -18.01 3.49
CA ALA A 176 10.64 -18.10 2.78
C ALA A 176 10.16 -16.71 2.30
N LEU A 177 10.29 -15.69 3.13
CA LEU A 177 9.92 -14.31 2.78
C LEU A 177 10.80 -13.74 1.65
N ARG A 178 12.11 -14.01 1.66
CA ARG A 178 13.01 -13.65 0.54
C ARG A 178 12.64 -14.36 -0.76
N HIS A 179 12.32 -15.65 -0.69
CA HIS A 179 11.86 -16.38 -1.87
C HIS A 179 10.54 -15.81 -2.39
N ARG A 180 9.55 -15.59 -1.52
CA ARG A 180 8.27 -14.98 -1.89
C ARG A 180 8.49 -13.62 -2.55
N LEU A 181 9.39 -12.80 -2.01
CA LEU A 181 9.72 -11.50 -2.59
C LEU A 181 10.29 -11.63 -4.00
N ALA A 182 11.26 -12.53 -4.21
CA ALA A 182 11.83 -12.78 -5.54
C ALA A 182 10.76 -13.25 -6.55
N THR A 183 9.82 -14.09 -6.12
CA THR A 183 8.70 -14.52 -6.97
C THR A 183 7.73 -13.36 -7.27
N LEU A 184 7.45 -12.50 -6.28
CA LEU A 184 6.63 -11.31 -6.49
C LEU A 184 7.29 -10.31 -7.45
N ASP A 185 8.62 -10.16 -7.42
CA ASP A 185 9.37 -9.34 -8.37
C ASP A 185 9.23 -9.86 -9.81
N GLU A 186 9.26 -11.19 -10.00
CA GLU A 186 9.04 -11.83 -11.32
C GLU A 186 7.61 -11.62 -11.83
N VAL A 187 6.62 -11.80 -10.96
CA VAL A 187 5.20 -11.53 -11.28
C VAL A 187 4.99 -10.06 -11.60
N GLU A 188 5.59 -9.14 -10.84
CA GLU A 188 5.50 -7.71 -11.09
C GLU A 188 6.04 -7.35 -12.48
N GLY A 189 7.19 -7.91 -12.88
CA GLY A 189 7.75 -7.73 -14.22
C GLY A 189 6.78 -8.16 -15.32
N THR A 190 6.17 -9.34 -15.16
CA THR A 190 5.20 -9.89 -16.12
C THR A 190 3.93 -9.04 -16.20
N VAL A 191 3.37 -8.64 -15.05
CA VAL A 191 2.14 -7.84 -15.01
C VAL A 191 2.39 -6.42 -15.50
N ARG A 192 3.56 -5.83 -15.22
CA ARG A 192 3.95 -4.51 -15.74
C ARG A 192 4.01 -4.51 -17.27
N GLN A 193 4.54 -5.58 -17.86
CA GLN A 193 4.50 -5.74 -19.32
C GLN A 193 3.06 -5.76 -19.83
N ALA A 194 2.17 -6.53 -19.20
CA ALA A 194 0.75 -6.58 -19.57
C ALA A 194 0.04 -5.22 -19.44
N VAL A 195 0.33 -4.43 -18.38
CA VAL A 195 -0.17 -3.06 -18.22
C VAL A 195 0.32 -2.15 -19.34
N THR A 196 1.58 -2.32 -19.78
CA THR A 196 2.15 -1.54 -20.88
C THR A 196 1.45 -1.84 -22.20
N GLU A 197 1.12 -3.11 -22.44
CA GLU A 197 0.39 -3.56 -23.63
C GLU A 197 -1.10 -3.17 -23.59
N SER A 198 -1.70 -3.07 -22.40
CA SER A 198 -3.13 -2.80 -22.19
C SER A 198 -3.40 -1.83 -21.02
N PRO A 199 -3.05 -0.53 -21.16
CA PRO A 199 -3.08 0.42 -20.03
C PRO A 199 -4.50 0.74 -19.52
N GLY A 200 -5.51 0.54 -20.36
CA GLY A 200 -6.92 0.78 -20.01
C GLY A 200 -7.65 -0.42 -19.41
N ASP A 201 -7.00 -1.58 -19.27
CA ASP A 201 -7.66 -2.78 -18.76
C ASP A 201 -7.75 -2.75 -17.22
N PRO A 202 -8.95 -2.67 -16.62
CA PRO A 202 -9.11 -2.59 -15.17
C PRO A 202 -8.71 -3.87 -14.44
N VAL A 203 -8.79 -5.03 -15.09
CA VAL A 203 -8.42 -6.33 -14.48
C VAL A 203 -6.90 -6.42 -14.37
N ILE A 204 -6.19 -6.10 -15.46
CA ILE A 204 -4.72 -6.10 -15.48
C ILE A 204 -4.16 -5.05 -14.50
N ASN A 205 -4.75 -3.86 -14.46
CA ASN A 205 -4.40 -2.83 -13.48
C ASN A 205 -4.64 -3.31 -12.03
N GLY A 206 -5.74 -4.03 -11.79
CA GLY A 206 -6.03 -4.63 -10.49
C GLY A 206 -4.98 -5.66 -10.06
N TYR A 207 -4.52 -6.51 -10.98
CA TYR A 207 -3.42 -7.45 -10.71
C TYR A 207 -2.12 -6.71 -10.41
N TYR A 208 -1.80 -5.63 -11.14
CA TYR A 208 -0.59 -4.85 -10.91
C TYR A 208 -0.54 -4.26 -9.50
N LEU A 209 -1.62 -3.57 -9.10
CA LEU A 209 -1.73 -2.95 -7.78
C LEU A 209 -1.73 -3.99 -6.66
N THR A 210 -2.36 -5.14 -6.88
CA THR A 210 -2.37 -6.24 -5.90
C THR A 210 -0.96 -6.80 -5.70
N THR A 211 -0.22 -7.05 -6.79
CA THR A 211 1.16 -7.56 -6.71
C THR A 211 2.08 -6.58 -5.98
N LEU A 212 2.00 -5.27 -6.28
CA LEU A 212 2.73 -4.23 -5.57
C LEU A 212 2.40 -4.22 -4.07
N GLY A 213 1.12 -4.31 -3.72
CA GLY A 213 0.68 -4.36 -2.32
C GLY A 213 1.22 -5.58 -1.56
N GLN A 214 1.21 -6.76 -2.20
CA GLN A 214 1.76 -7.99 -1.61
C GLN A 214 3.28 -7.92 -1.42
N ARG A 215 3.99 -7.31 -2.36
CA ARG A 215 5.44 -7.10 -2.27
C ARG A 215 5.80 -6.23 -1.06
N GLU A 216 5.13 -5.10 -0.92
CA GLU A 216 5.33 -4.16 0.18
C GLU A 216 5.02 -4.77 1.56
N VAL A 217 3.94 -5.55 1.68
CA VAL A 217 3.62 -6.31 2.90
C VAL A 217 4.73 -7.32 3.22
N THR A 218 5.20 -8.05 2.21
CA THR A 218 6.27 -9.06 2.37
C THR A 218 7.58 -8.42 2.81
N LEU A 219 7.92 -7.24 2.29
CA LEU A 219 9.08 -6.46 2.72
C LEU A 219 8.99 -6.06 4.20
N ARG A 220 7.83 -5.58 4.65
CA ARG A 220 7.60 -5.24 6.07
C ARG A 220 7.70 -6.47 6.98
N GLN A 221 7.14 -7.59 6.56
CA GLN A 221 7.25 -8.87 7.27
C GLN A 221 8.70 -9.32 7.37
N LEU A 222 9.47 -9.22 6.27
CA LEU A 222 10.88 -9.57 6.25
C LEU A 222 11.67 -8.66 7.21
N ASN A 223 11.44 -7.35 7.18
CA ASN A 223 12.09 -6.40 8.10
C ASN A 223 11.76 -6.71 9.57
N ALA A 224 10.50 -7.08 9.88
CA ALA A 224 10.10 -7.46 11.23
C ALA A 224 10.79 -8.75 11.72
N SER A 225 11.01 -9.71 10.80
CA SER A 225 11.66 -10.99 11.09
C SER A 225 13.19 -10.90 11.29
N LEU A 226 13.83 -9.80 10.87
CA LEU A 226 15.26 -9.59 11.01
C LEU A 226 15.66 -9.15 12.43
N PRO A 227 16.84 -9.57 12.93
CA PRO A 227 17.45 -9.05 14.16
C PRO A 227 17.56 -7.52 14.15
N ALA A 228 17.48 -6.88 15.32
CA ALA A 228 17.36 -5.42 15.43
C ALA A 228 18.50 -4.63 14.76
N ASP A 229 19.69 -5.21 14.67
CA ASP A 229 20.89 -4.68 14.01
C ASP A 229 20.85 -4.74 12.47
N MET A 230 19.94 -5.55 11.90
CA MET A 230 19.74 -5.70 10.45
C MET A 230 18.43 -5.09 9.95
N ARG A 231 17.65 -4.44 10.83
CA ARG A 231 16.40 -3.78 10.44
C ARG A 231 16.72 -2.48 9.71
N VAL A 232 16.12 -2.29 8.55
CA VAL A 232 16.18 -1.02 7.84
C VAL A 232 15.15 -0.10 8.50
N ASN A 233 15.61 0.86 9.30
CA ASN A 233 14.77 1.93 9.82
C ASN A 233 14.56 2.96 8.71
N ILE A 234 13.42 2.89 8.05
CA ILE A 234 12.94 3.95 7.18
C ILE A 234 12.22 4.95 8.10
N PHE A 235 12.88 6.06 8.39
CA PHE A 235 12.27 7.24 9.04
C PHE A 235 11.81 8.22 7.97
#